data_AF-A0A355VA95-F1
#
_entry.id   AF-A0A355VA95-F1
#
_cell.length_a   1.000
_cell.length_b   1.000
_cell.length_c   1.000
_cell.angle_alpha   90.00
_cell.angle_beta   90.00
_cell.angle_gamma   90.00
#
_symmetry.space_group_name_H-M   'P 1'
#
loop_
_entity.id
_entity.type
_entity.pdbx_description
1 polymer ?
#
loop_
_entity_poly.entity_id
_entity_poly.type
_entity_poly.pdbx_seq_one_letter_code
_entity_poly.pdbx_strand_id
1 'polypeptide(L)'
;LKSQIDAALAGDGITVNVDYVYNSDDDTARLVFSTANAGDEISFSDINLASATRLGLFEGRGEPVTSIRGTDVAGLINGVEARGTGQVLVASTGENPETAGYYLNAAHGDLSTSTAADKFRLRVDGVLSGQITLGVLANTSSTAVANTLQTAINNDPALIAAGKSVTVAYDADSGGFKMTSGSRGASSSVTISSLEGNAAAVFGFAAGAGAAGQSGSAASGDADPASGLRIRITDGDVGNRGTVDYFRGVASRLTALIDSMLGSDGVLTGRSDSLNAELERIAEKRVDLAERLALTERRLQSSFLANEIIISNFNSTASFLESQLPMLEALVTPNRKK
;
A
#
# COMPACT_ATOMS: atom_id res chain seq x y z
N LEU A 1 -47.06 8.81 -36.82
CA LEU A 1 -46.08 9.58 -37.64
C LEU A 1 -46.46 9.63 -39.11
N LYS A 2 -46.44 8.51 -39.85
CA LYS A 2 -46.79 8.48 -41.29
C LYS A 2 -48.09 9.22 -41.64
N SER A 3 -49.21 8.88 -40.98
CA SER A 3 -50.50 9.56 -41.17
C SER A 3 -50.51 11.07 -40.85
N GLN A 4 -49.60 11.56 -40.00
CA GLN A 4 -49.50 12.98 -39.66
C GLN A 4 -48.62 13.74 -40.67
N ILE A 5 -47.58 13.07 -41.20
CA ILE A 5 -46.70 13.59 -42.25
C ILE A 5 -47.46 13.65 -43.58
N ASP A 6 -48.15 12.57 -43.94
CA ASP A 6 -48.97 12.51 -45.15
C ASP A 6 -50.10 13.56 -45.14
N ALA A 7 -50.68 13.86 -43.96
CA ALA A 7 -51.68 14.91 -43.79
C ALA A 7 -51.10 16.33 -43.90
N ALA A 8 -49.86 16.54 -43.46
CA ALA A 8 -49.17 17.84 -43.55
C ALA A 8 -48.70 18.15 -44.98
N LEU A 9 -48.45 17.13 -45.80
CA LEU A 9 -47.93 17.24 -47.17
C LEU A 9 -49.00 16.99 -48.25
N ALA A 10 -50.27 16.77 -47.86
CA ALA A 10 -51.37 16.41 -48.74
C ALA A 10 -51.66 17.43 -49.87
N GLY A 11 -51.15 18.66 -49.77
CA GLY A 11 -51.28 19.71 -50.79
C GLY A 11 -50.20 19.69 -51.89
N ASP A 12 -49.06 19.05 -51.64
CA ASP A 12 -47.87 19.15 -52.50
C ASP A 12 -47.66 17.94 -53.41
N GLY A 13 -48.53 16.92 -53.32
CA GLY A 13 -48.45 15.71 -54.16
C GLY A 13 -47.27 14.79 -53.86
N ILE A 14 -46.48 15.09 -52.81
CA ILE A 14 -45.33 14.30 -52.37
C ILE A 14 -45.79 13.35 -51.26
N THR A 15 -45.57 12.06 -51.45
CA THR A 15 -45.79 11.05 -50.41
C THR A 15 -44.45 10.67 -49.78
N VAL A 16 -44.35 10.78 -48.45
CA VAL A 16 -43.15 10.38 -47.70
C VAL A 16 -43.44 9.06 -46.98
N ASN A 17 -42.60 8.06 -47.26
CA ASN A 17 -42.59 6.80 -46.55
C ASN A 17 -41.62 6.87 -45.38
N VAL A 18 -42.06 6.37 -44.23
CA VAL A 18 -41.26 6.30 -43.01
C VAL A 18 -41.21 4.84 -42.57
N ASP A 19 -40.06 4.23 -42.76
CA ASP A 19 -39.80 2.85 -42.38
C ASP A 19 -38.93 2.81 -41.12
N TYR A 20 -39.12 1.76 -40.32
CA TYR A 20 -38.26 1.46 -39.19
C TYR A 20 -37.40 0.24 -39.54
N VAL A 21 -36.09 0.42 -39.54
CA VAL A 21 -35.13 -0.64 -39.80
C VAL A 21 -34.39 -0.92 -38.50
N TYR A 22 -34.46 -2.16 -38.03
CA TYR A 22 -33.71 -2.64 -36.88
C TYR A 22 -32.68 -3.66 -37.36
N ASN A 23 -31.41 -3.46 -37.00
CA ASN A 23 -30.33 -4.38 -37.24
C ASN A 23 -30.03 -5.13 -35.93
N SER A 24 -30.33 -6.43 -35.91
CA SER A 24 -30.12 -7.30 -34.75
C SER A 24 -28.65 -7.62 -34.46
N ASP A 25 -27.76 -7.45 -35.45
CA ASP A 25 -26.35 -7.82 -35.31
C ASP A 25 -25.57 -6.77 -34.49
N ASP A 26 -26.01 -5.52 -34.55
CA ASP A 26 -25.38 -4.38 -33.86
C ASP A 26 -26.36 -3.65 -32.91
N ASP A 27 -27.55 -4.22 -32.68
CA ASP A 27 -28.63 -3.68 -31.83
C ASP A 27 -28.98 -2.23 -32.18
N THR A 28 -28.85 -1.86 -33.46
CA THR A 28 -29.10 -0.51 -33.95
C THR A 28 -30.47 -0.41 -34.60
N ALA A 29 -31.12 0.74 -34.42
CA ALA A 29 -32.41 1.03 -35.03
C ALA A 29 -32.38 2.39 -35.72
N ARG A 30 -32.99 2.49 -36.91
CA ARG A 30 -33.08 3.75 -37.66
C ARG A 30 -34.44 3.93 -38.30
N LEU A 31 -34.90 5.18 -38.32
CA LEU A 31 -36.02 5.61 -39.15
C LEU A 31 -35.49 6.01 -40.53
N VAL A 32 -36.03 5.43 -41.58
CA VAL A 32 -35.70 5.72 -42.97
C VAL A 32 -36.85 6.49 -43.59
N PHE A 33 -36.55 7.70 -44.06
CA PHE A 33 -37.49 8.54 -44.80
C PHE A 33 -37.18 8.40 -46.28
N SER A 34 -38.19 8.06 -47.10
CA SER A 34 -38.04 7.94 -48.55
C SER A 34 -39.24 8.56 -49.27
N THR A 35 -39.04 9.01 -50.50
CA THR A 35 -40.13 9.42 -51.40
C THR A 35 -40.21 8.46 -52.59
N ALA A 36 -41.22 8.65 -53.45
CA ALA A 36 -41.36 7.86 -54.67
C ALA A 36 -40.28 8.14 -55.72
N ASN A 37 -39.52 9.23 -55.60
CA ASN A 37 -38.51 9.65 -56.57
C ASN A 37 -37.14 9.81 -55.92
N ALA A 38 -36.13 9.12 -56.46
CA ALA A 38 -34.78 9.10 -55.89
C ALA A 38 -34.03 10.45 -55.99
N GLY A 39 -34.58 11.43 -56.72
CA GLY A 39 -34.02 12.78 -56.83
C GLY A 39 -34.54 13.78 -55.80
N ASP A 40 -35.52 13.41 -54.97
CA ASP A 40 -36.10 14.31 -53.98
C ASP A 40 -35.15 14.50 -52.78
N GLU A 41 -35.07 15.73 -52.29
CA GLU A 41 -34.28 16.07 -51.10
C GLU A 41 -35.18 16.15 -49.88
N ILE A 42 -34.87 15.36 -48.84
CA ILE A 42 -35.53 15.43 -47.54
C ILE A 42 -34.56 16.13 -46.57
N SER A 43 -34.94 17.32 -46.10
CA SER A 43 -34.21 18.07 -45.08
C SER A 43 -35.14 18.44 -43.93
N PHE A 44 -34.65 18.33 -42.70
CA PHE A 44 -35.38 18.76 -41.51
C PHE A 44 -34.92 20.17 -41.09
N SER A 45 -35.87 21.02 -40.67
CA SER A 45 -35.63 22.35 -40.11
C SER A 45 -36.43 22.53 -38.82
N ASP A 46 -36.00 23.45 -37.97
CA ASP A 46 -36.63 23.78 -36.68
C ASP A 46 -36.73 22.56 -35.74
N ILE A 47 -35.66 21.77 -35.68
CA ILE A 47 -35.63 20.55 -34.87
C ILE A 47 -35.39 20.92 -33.41
N ASN A 48 -36.36 20.61 -32.56
CA ASN A 48 -36.17 20.78 -31.12
C ASN A 48 -35.21 19.71 -30.53
N LEU A 49 -34.58 20.04 -29.41
CA LEU A 49 -33.61 19.19 -28.71
C LEU A 49 -34.13 17.78 -28.38
N ALA A 50 -35.43 17.66 -28.06
CA ALA A 50 -36.03 16.38 -27.73
C ALA A 50 -36.12 15.46 -28.96
N SER A 51 -36.43 16.01 -30.14
CA SER A 51 -36.45 15.29 -31.41
C SER A 51 -35.04 14.90 -31.85
N ALA A 52 -34.04 15.78 -31.66
CA ALA A 52 -32.66 15.47 -31.99
C ALA A 52 -32.08 14.33 -31.12
N THR A 53 -32.25 14.42 -29.80
CA THR A 53 -31.66 13.46 -28.85
C THR A 53 -32.36 12.12 -28.79
N ARG A 54 -33.67 12.05 -29.08
CA ARG A 54 -34.45 10.81 -28.97
C ARG A 54 -34.66 10.09 -30.29
N LEU A 55 -34.70 10.83 -31.40
CA LEU A 55 -35.00 10.29 -32.73
C LEU A 55 -33.81 10.42 -33.70
N GLY A 56 -32.71 11.06 -33.29
CA GLY A 56 -31.51 11.23 -34.12
C GLY A 56 -31.69 12.18 -35.31
N LEU A 57 -32.68 13.08 -35.24
CA LEU A 57 -32.95 14.05 -36.30
C LEU A 57 -32.02 15.27 -36.16
N PHE A 58 -31.37 15.71 -37.23
CA PHE A 58 -30.51 16.90 -37.24
C PHE A 58 -30.84 17.79 -38.45
N GLU A 59 -30.53 19.08 -38.33
CA GLU A 59 -30.80 20.06 -39.38
C GLU A 59 -29.76 19.97 -40.49
N GLY A 60 -30.21 20.01 -41.75
CA GLY A 60 -29.35 20.01 -42.94
C GLY A 60 -28.88 18.63 -43.43
N ARG A 61 -27.90 18.64 -44.34
CA ARG A 61 -27.24 17.43 -44.88
C ARG A 61 -25.99 17.12 -44.07
N GLY A 62 -25.98 16.02 -43.33
CA GLY A 62 -24.84 15.61 -42.50
C GLY A 62 -24.84 14.11 -42.24
N GLU A 63 -23.65 13.52 -42.11
CA GLU A 63 -23.52 12.14 -41.61
C GLU A 63 -24.07 12.06 -40.17
N PRO A 64 -24.74 10.96 -39.80
CA PRO A 64 -25.39 10.82 -38.51
C PRO A 64 -24.39 11.03 -37.37
N VAL A 65 -24.76 11.88 -36.41
CA VAL A 65 -24.04 11.95 -35.15
C VAL A 65 -24.31 10.63 -34.42
N THR A 66 -23.33 9.74 -34.41
CA THR A 66 -23.40 8.48 -33.66
C THR A 66 -23.30 8.80 -32.17
N SER A 67 -24.43 9.15 -31.54
CA SER A 67 -24.52 9.14 -30.09
C SER A 67 -24.56 7.68 -29.64
N ILE A 68 -23.39 7.16 -29.26
CA ILE A 68 -23.29 5.80 -28.74
C ILE A 68 -23.83 5.83 -27.31
N ARG A 69 -25.05 5.34 -27.13
CA ARG A 69 -25.62 5.07 -25.81
C ARG A 69 -24.79 3.95 -25.16
N GLY A 70 -24.23 4.22 -23.97
CA GLY A 70 -23.45 3.23 -23.23
C GLY A 70 -21.92 3.37 -23.31
N THR A 71 -21.39 4.46 -23.89
CA THR A 71 -19.96 4.77 -23.77
C THR A 71 -19.73 5.76 -22.62
N ASP A 72 -18.81 5.44 -21.72
CA ASP A 72 -18.40 6.33 -20.64
C ASP A 72 -17.68 7.58 -21.19
N VAL A 73 -17.91 8.74 -20.59
CA VAL A 73 -17.12 9.95 -20.91
C VAL A 73 -15.63 9.69 -20.67
N ALA A 74 -14.80 9.96 -21.66
CA ALA A 74 -13.35 9.87 -21.55
C ALA A 74 -12.74 11.28 -21.51
N GLY A 75 -11.66 11.46 -20.75
CA GLY A 75 -10.98 12.74 -20.67
C GLY A 75 -9.87 12.77 -19.64
N LEU A 76 -9.12 13.88 -19.64
CA LEU A 76 -8.10 14.18 -18.65
C LEU A 76 -8.65 15.20 -17.65
N ILE A 77 -8.37 15.03 -16.36
CA ILE A 77 -8.51 16.08 -15.36
C ILE A 77 -7.10 16.39 -14.87
N ASN A 78 -6.69 17.67 -14.93
CA ASN A 78 -5.36 18.12 -14.54
C ASN A 78 -4.20 17.37 -15.27
N GLY A 79 -4.44 16.95 -16.52
CA GLY A 79 -3.46 16.18 -17.31
C GLY A 79 -3.39 14.68 -16.98
N VAL A 80 -4.13 14.22 -15.98
CA VAL A 80 -4.22 12.80 -15.58
C VAL A 80 -5.51 12.20 -16.16
N GLU A 81 -5.42 10.96 -16.68
CA GLU A 81 -6.58 10.24 -17.21
C GLU A 81 -7.63 10.05 -16.11
N ALA A 82 -8.84 10.51 -16.37
CA ALA A 82 -9.96 10.47 -15.44
C ALA A 82 -10.88 9.29 -15.75
N ARG A 83 -11.52 8.74 -14.71
CA ARG A 83 -12.44 7.61 -14.86
C ARG A 83 -13.83 8.09 -15.26
N GLY A 84 -14.26 7.69 -16.45
CA GLY A 84 -15.64 7.85 -16.90
C GLY A 84 -16.59 6.81 -16.33
N THR A 85 -17.80 7.22 -15.98
CA THR A 85 -18.97 6.35 -15.78
C THR A 85 -20.22 7.07 -16.30
N GLY A 86 -20.77 6.65 -17.43
CA GLY A 86 -21.82 7.33 -18.16
C GLY A 86 -21.44 8.78 -18.48
N GLN A 87 -22.15 9.74 -17.90
CA GLN A 87 -21.93 11.19 -18.05
C GLN A 87 -21.05 11.80 -16.94
N VAL A 88 -20.53 10.98 -16.03
CA VAL A 88 -19.72 11.44 -14.90
C VAL A 88 -18.26 11.13 -15.17
N LEU A 89 -17.42 12.16 -15.13
CA LEU A 89 -15.97 12.03 -15.13
C LEU A 89 -15.46 12.26 -13.71
N VAL A 90 -14.72 11.31 -13.17
CA VAL A 90 -14.13 11.40 -11.83
C VAL A 90 -12.62 11.48 -11.96
N ALA A 91 -12.02 12.48 -11.33
CA ALA A 91 -10.57 12.62 -11.31
C ALA A 91 -9.93 11.38 -10.66
N SER A 92 -8.89 10.87 -11.32
CA SER A 92 -8.04 9.84 -10.72
C SER A 92 -7.27 10.43 -9.54
N THR A 93 -6.82 9.57 -8.64
CA THR A 93 -5.99 9.98 -7.50
C THR A 93 -4.62 10.48 -7.93
N GLY A 94 -4.18 10.22 -9.16
CA GLY A 94 -2.81 10.50 -9.66
C GLY A 94 -1.77 9.54 -9.07
N GLU A 95 -2.04 9.01 -7.89
CA GLU A 95 -1.26 7.99 -7.20
C GLU A 95 -1.64 6.60 -7.68
N ASN A 96 -0.63 5.82 -8.03
CA ASN A 96 -0.71 4.37 -8.01
C ASN A 96 -0.29 3.91 -6.62
N PRO A 97 -1.19 3.33 -5.81
CA PRO A 97 -0.84 2.85 -4.49
C PRO A 97 0.12 1.66 -4.60
N GLU A 98 0.90 1.43 -3.53
CA GLU A 98 1.74 0.24 -3.45
C GLU A 98 0.91 -1.03 -3.68
N THR A 99 1.44 -1.95 -4.48
CA THR A 99 0.84 -3.27 -4.67
C THR A 99 1.67 -4.34 -3.99
N ALA A 100 1.01 -5.39 -3.50
CA ALA A 100 1.69 -6.57 -2.99
C ALA A 100 2.11 -7.46 -4.16
N GLY A 101 3.30 -8.04 -4.06
CA GLY A 101 3.72 -9.10 -4.95
C GLY A 101 2.93 -10.38 -4.69
N TYR A 102 2.66 -11.13 -5.75
CA TYR A 102 1.98 -12.43 -5.64
C TYR A 102 2.59 -13.46 -6.58
N TYR A 103 2.51 -14.70 -6.15
CA TYR A 103 2.77 -15.87 -6.96
C TYR A 103 1.45 -16.45 -7.45
N LEU A 104 1.40 -16.82 -8.73
CA LEU A 104 0.32 -17.59 -9.32
C LEU A 104 0.86 -18.43 -10.47
N ASN A 105 0.41 -19.68 -10.58
CA ASN A 105 0.85 -20.59 -11.63
C ASN A 105 -0.35 -21.36 -12.21
N ALA A 106 -0.15 -22.63 -12.53
CA ALA A 106 -1.16 -23.50 -13.12
C ALA A 106 -2.13 -24.04 -12.07
N ALA A 107 -3.18 -24.69 -12.58
CA ALA A 107 -4.10 -25.45 -11.75
C ALA A 107 -3.38 -26.49 -10.91
N HIS A 108 -3.90 -26.75 -9.71
CA HIS A 108 -3.42 -27.85 -8.87
C HIS A 108 -3.73 -29.21 -9.51
N GLY A 109 -3.03 -30.24 -9.03
CA GLY A 109 -3.30 -31.62 -9.41
C GLY A 109 -4.23 -32.31 -8.41
N ASP A 110 -4.16 -33.63 -8.35
CA ASP A 110 -4.91 -34.39 -7.36
C ASP A 110 -4.33 -34.21 -5.95
N LEU A 111 -4.97 -33.34 -5.17
CA LEU A 111 -4.60 -33.03 -3.79
C LEU A 111 -4.63 -34.26 -2.86
N SER A 112 -5.37 -35.32 -3.20
CA SER A 112 -5.41 -36.54 -2.39
C SER A 112 -4.10 -37.33 -2.45
N THR A 113 -3.25 -37.05 -3.42
CA THR A 113 -1.93 -37.69 -3.59
C THR A 113 -0.80 -37.02 -2.81
N SER A 114 -1.10 -35.96 -2.04
CA SER A 114 -0.11 -35.26 -1.20
C SER A 114 0.47 -36.18 -0.11
N THR A 115 1.78 -36.12 0.07
CA THR A 115 2.57 -36.91 1.01
C THR A 115 3.61 -36.06 1.76
N ALA A 116 4.24 -36.63 2.79
CA ALA A 116 5.34 -35.97 3.49
C ALA A 116 6.64 -35.81 2.65
N ALA A 117 6.71 -36.47 1.48
CA ALA A 117 7.81 -36.29 0.55
C ALA A 117 7.65 -35.02 -0.30
N ASP A 118 6.42 -34.49 -0.39
CA ASP A 118 6.11 -33.31 -1.19
C ASP A 118 6.48 -32.05 -0.42
N LYS A 119 7.61 -31.47 -0.81
CA LYS A 119 8.22 -30.34 -0.12
C LYS A 119 8.53 -29.21 -1.08
N PHE A 120 8.50 -27.99 -0.58
CA PHE A 120 8.89 -26.82 -1.34
C PHE A 120 9.56 -25.78 -0.44
N ARG A 121 10.32 -24.89 -1.07
CA ARG A 121 10.87 -23.70 -0.44
C ARG A 121 10.46 -22.49 -1.25
N LEU A 122 10.11 -21.41 -0.58
CA LEU A 122 9.77 -20.15 -1.22
C LEU A 122 10.63 -19.01 -0.70
N ARG A 123 10.73 -17.96 -1.49
CA ARG A 123 11.22 -16.65 -1.07
C ARG A 123 10.04 -15.70 -0.95
N VAL A 124 9.96 -15.03 0.19
CA VAL A 124 9.01 -13.94 0.46
C VAL A 124 9.81 -12.68 0.73
N ASP A 125 9.68 -11.68 -0.13
CA ASP A 125 10.41 -10.41 -0.08
C ASP A 125 11.94 -10.60 0.07
N GLY A 126 12.50 -11.56 -0.66
CA GLY A 126 13.92 -11.91 -0.63
C GLY A 126 14.34 -12.88 0.49
N VAL A 127 13.50 -13.15 1.49
CA VAL A 127 13.79 -14.08 2.58
C VAL A 127 13.43 -15.50 2.17
N LEU A 128 14.39 -16.42 2.21
CA LEU A 128 14.19 -17.82 1.88
C LEU A 128 13.63 -18.59 3.07
N SER A 129 12.50 -19.29 2.87
CA SER A 129 11.90 -20.19 3.86
C SER A 129 12.76 -21.43 4.13
N GLY A 130 12.46 -22.11 5.22
CA GLY A 130 12.77 -23.52 5.40
C GLY A 130 12.02 -24.42 4.41
N GLN A 131 12.15 -25.72 4.61
CA GLN A 131 11.46 -26.73 3.81
C GLN A 131 10.04 -26.93 4.34
N ILE A 132 9.05 -26.61 3.51
CA ILE A 132 7.64 -26.64 3.86
C ILE A 132 6.99 -27.86 3.22
N THR A 133 6.15 -28.56 3.97
CA THR A 133 5.33 -29.67 3.50
C THR A 133 3.97 -29.65 4.20
N LEU A 134 2.92 -30.08 3.51
CA LEU A 134 1.60 -30.27 4.10
C LEU A 134 1.37 -31.72 4.56
N GLY A 135 2.27 -32.64 4.23
CA GLY A 135 2.08 -34.06 4.49
C GLY A 135 0.86 -34.62 3.77
N VAL A 136 0.18 -35.56 4.43
CA VAL A 136 -1.08 -36.15 3.93
C VAL A 136 -2.24 -35.22 4.29
N LEU A 137 -2.99 -34.78 3.28
CA LEU A 137 -4.10 -33.85 3.44
C LEU A 137 -5.36 -34.59 3.92
N ALA A 138 -5.87 -34.21 5.08
CA ALA A 138 -7.14 -34.74 5.61
C ALA A 138 -8.37 -34.13 4.90
N ASN A 139 -8.25 -32.91 4.37
CA ASN A 139 -9.28 -32.23 3.60
C ASN A 139 -8.68 -31.70 2.30
N THR A 140 -9.15 -32.23 1.18
CA THR A 140 -8.67 -31.90 -0.17
C THR A 140 -9.47 -30.79 -0.85
N SER A 141 -10.38 -30.13 -0.13
CA SER A 141 -11.04 -28.92 -0.64
C SER A 141 -10.00 -27.82 -0.89
N SER A 142 -9.98 -27.24 -2.09
CA SER A 142 -9.00 -26.23 -2.47
C SER A 142 -8.92 -25.06 -1.49
N THR A 143 -10.05 -24.60 -0.96
CA THR A 143 -10.08 -23.52 0.06
C THR A 143 -9.47 -23.96 1.38
N ALA A 144 -9.71 -25.20 1.81
CA ALA A 144 -9.12 -25.74 3.03
C ALA A 144 -7.60 -25.91 2.87
N VAL A 145 -7.15 -26.42 1.72
CA VAL A 145 -5.73 -26.57 1.41
C VAL A 145 -5.03 -25.22 1.30
N ALA A 146 -5.67 -24.20 0.73
CA ALA A 146 -5.14 -22.83 0.73
C ALA A 146 -4.91 -22.32 2.17
N ASN A 147 -5.86 -22.54 3.08
CA ASN A 147 -5.68 -22.19 4.50
C ASN A 147 -4.54 -22.98 5.15
N THR A 148 -4.43 -24.28 4.87
CA THR A 148 -3.33 -25.12 5.38
C THR A 148 -1.98 -24.67 4.83
N LEU A 149 -1.89 -24.30 3.54
CA LEU A 149 -0.72 -23.69 2.92
C LEU A 149 -0.33 -22.39 3.61
N GLN A 150 -1.30 -21.50 3.83
CA GLN A 150 -1.07 -20.24 4.53
C GLN A 150 -0.49 -20.47 5.93
N THR A 151 -1.08 -21.37 6.70
CA THR A 151 -0.59 -21.70 8.05
C THR A 151 0.80 -22.32 8.00
N ALA A 152 1.07 -23.25 7.08
CA ALA A 152 2.38 -23.89 6.95
C ALA A 152 3.47 -22.88 6.57
N ILE A 153 3.17 -21.94 5.66
CA ILE A 153 4.09 -20.87 5.25
C ILE A 153 4.33 -19.87 6.39
N ASN A 154 3.26 -19.37 7.02
CA ASN A 154 3.39 -18.36 8.06
C ASN A 154 3.96 -18.90 9.39
N ASN A 155 4.00 -20.23 9.56
CA ASN A 155 4.66 -20.89 10.69
C ASN A 155 6.14 -21.21 10.43
N ASP A 156 6.70 -20.87 9.26
CA ASP A 156 8.11 -21.10 8.97
C ASP A 156 9.01 -20.21 9.87
N PRO A 157 9.98 -20.79 10.61
CA PRO A 157 10.81 -20.02 11.53
C PRO A 157 11.64 -18.92 10.86
N ALA A 158 12.09 -19.10 9.62
CA ALA A 158 12.89 -18.10 8.92
C ALA A 158 12.03 -16.91 8.48
N LEU A 159 10.80 -17.16 8.04
CA LEU A 159 9.83 -16.11 7.71
C LEU A 159 9.36 -15.36 8.97
N ILE A 160 9.07 -16.06 10.06
CA ILE A 160 8.70 -15.44 11.34
C ILE A 160 9.84 -14.54 11.87
N ALA A 161 11.08 -15.04 11.87
CA ALA A 161 12.23 -14.27 12.34
C ALA A 161 12.47 -13.00 11.52
N ALA A 162 12.11 -13.02 10.23
CA ALA A 162 12.20 -11.86 9.35
C ALA A 162 10.90 -11.02 9.28
N GLY A 163 9.86 -11.37 10.07
CA GLY A 163 8.58 -10.67 10.10
C GLY A 163 7.80 -10.75 8.78
N LYS A 164 8.01 -11.80 7.99
CA LYS A 164 7.38 -12.00 6.68
C LYS A 164 6.15 -12.90 6.79
N SER A 165 5.13 -12.58 6.01
CA SER A 165 3.88 -13.35 5.96
C SER A 165 3.33 -13.39 4.54
N VAL A 166 2.44 -14.36 4.30
CA VAL A 166 1.77 -14.56 3.02
C VAL A 166 0.29 -14.83 3.29
N THR A 167 -0.57 -14.36 2.38
CA THR A 167 -1.98 -14.76 2.30
C THR A 167 -2.14 -15.71 1.13
N VAL A 168 -2.75 -16.87 1.35
CA VAL A 168 -2.96 -17.88 0.31
C VAL A 168 -4.46 -18.01 0.03
N ALA A 169 -4.83 -17.89 -1.24
CA ALA A 169 -6.20 -18.07 -1.71
C ALA A 169 -6.23 -19.05 -2.88
N TYR A 170 -7.31 -19.80 -3.00
CA TYR A 170 -7.59 -20.57 -4.22
C TYR A 170 -8.20 -19.62 -5.25
N ASP A 171 -7.62 -19.60 -6.45
CA ASP A 171 -8.10 -18.81 -7.57
C ASP A 171 -8.90 -19.71 -8.52
N ALA A 172 -10.21 -19.47 -8.63
CA ALA A 172 -11.10 -20.31 -9.43
C ALA A 172 -10.87 -20.17 -10.94
N ASP A 173 -10.35 -19.03 -11.38
CA ASP A 173 -10.12 -18.73 -12.80
C ASP A 173 -8.90 -19.48 -13.35
N SER A 174 -7.78 -19.48 -12.61
CA SER A 174 -6.58 -20.26 -12.96
C SER A 174 -6.59 -21.70 -12.43
N GLY A 175 -7.45 -22.01 -11.46
CA GLY A 175 -7.48 -23.28 -10.73
C GLY A 175 -6.28 -23.48 -9.79
N GLY A 176 -5.45 -22.45 -9.59
CA GLY A 176 -4.20 -22.51 -8.84
C GLY A 176 -4.29 -21.88 -7.45
N PHE A 177 -3.21 -22.01 -6.68
CA PHE A 177 -3.07 -21.32 -5.39
C PHE A 177 -2.35 -19.99 -5.58
N LYS A 178 -3.06 -18.88 -5.33
CA LYS A 178 -2.50 -17.54 -5.32
C LYS A 178 -1.90 -17.25 -3.96
N MET A 179 -0.60 -16.96 -3.93
CA MET A 179 0.12 -16.59 -2.70
C MET A 179 0.51 -15.11 -2.78
N THR A 180 -0.03 -14.28 -1.92
CA THR A 180 0.21 -12.82 -1.91
C THR A 180 1.06 -12.46 -0.71
N SER A 181 2.14 -11.70 -0.91
CA SER A 181 2.98 -11.21 0.19
C SER A 181 2.17 -10.31 1.12
N GLY A 182 2.42 -10.41 2.43
CA GLY A 182 1.84 -9.51 3.43
C GLY A 182 2.42 -8.10 3.38
N SER A 183 3.56 -7.91 2.71
CA SER A 183 4.14 -6.59 2.45
C SER A 183 3.71 -6.03 1.10
N ARG A 184 3.84 -4.71 0.93
CA ARG A 184 3.57 -4.00 -0.33
C ARG A 184 4.83 -3.24 -0.76
N GLY A 185 4.86 -2.81 -2.01
CA GLY A 185 5.98 -2.02 -2.56
C GLY A 185 6.90 -2.83 -3.47
N ALA A 186 7.93 -2.17 -4.02
CA ALA A 186 8.82 -2.75 -5.04
C ALA A 186 9.66 -3.95 -4.56
N SER A 187 9.87 -4.08 -3.24
CA SER A 187 10.57 -5.22 -2.65
C SER A 187 9.65 -6.41 -2.36
N SER A 188 8.33 -6.23 -2.47
CA SER A 188 7.34 -7.27 -2.21
C SER A 188 7.36 -8.31 -3.33
N SER A 189 7.62 -9.57 -3.00
CA SER A 189 7.67 -10.65 -3.99
C SER A 189 7.45 -12.02 -3.35
N VAL A 190 6.83 -12.93 -4.10
CA VAL A 190 6.70 -14.33 -3.70
C VAL A 190 7.19 -15.20 -4.85
N THR A 191 8.20 -16.03 -4.61
CA THR A 191 8.75 -16.94 -5.62
C THR A 191 9.07 -18.31 -5.02
N ILE A 192 8.84 -19.39 -5.76
CA ILE A 192 9.22 -20.73 -5.31
C ILE A 192 10.68 -20.98 -5.70
N SER A 193 11.52 -21.27 -4.71
CA SER A 193 12.96 -21.49 -4.91
C SER A 193 13.29 -22.95 -5.25
N SER A 194 12.60 -23.91 -4.64
CA SER A 194 12.82 -25.33 -4.92
C SER A 194 11.57 -26.15 -4.66
N LEU A 195 11.44 -27.27 -5.39
CA LEU A 195 10.38 -28.25 -5.24
C LEU A 195 11.01 -29.64 -5.15
N GLU A 196 10.45 -30.49 -4.30
CA GLU A 196 10.87 -31.87 -4.09
C GLU A 196 9.65 -32.80 -4.09
N GLY A 197 9.87 -34.06 -4.49
CA GLY A 197 8.79 -35.03 -4.64
C GLY A 197 7.83 -34.66 -5.78
N ASN A 198 6.55 -34.85 -5.55
CA ASN A 198 5.46 -34.51 -6.46
C ASN A 198 4.81 -33.16 -6.13
N ALA A 199 5.41 -32.32 -5.27
CA ALA A 199 4.85 -31.02 -4.88
C ALA A 199 4.47 -30.13 -6.07
N ALA A 200 5.24 -30.17 -7.16
CA ALA A 200 4.94 -29.45 -8.40
C ALA A 200 3.60 -29.88 -9.01
N ALA A 201 3.38 -31.19 -9.13
CA ALA A 201 2.19 -31.76 -9.75
C ALA A 201 0.97 -31.67 -8.83
N VAL A 202 1.14 -31.89 -7.52
CA VAL A 202 0.04 -31.85 -6.54
C VAL A 202 -0.48 -30.43 -6.35
N PHE A 203 0.41 -29.45 -6.13
CA PHE A 203 0.00 -28.08 -5.82
C PHE A 203 -0.02 -27.13 -7.03
N GLY A 204 0.36 -27.61 -8.22
CA GLY A 204 0.46 -26.76 -9.41
C GLY A 204 1.61 -25.75 -9.31
N PHE A 205 2.67 -26.08 -8.56
CA PHE A 205 3.80 -25.18 -8.30
C PHE A 205 4.91 -25.32 -9.34
N ALA A 206 5.59 -24.22 -9.64
CA ALA A 206 6.76 -24.15 -10.51
C ALA A 206 7.81 -23.23 -9.87
N ALA A 207 9.08 -23.50 -10.14
CA ALA A 207 10.16 -22.63 -9.66
C ALA A 207 10.06 -21.23 -10.28
N GLY A 208 10.41 -20.20 -9.50
CA GLY A 208 10.27 -18.80 -9.88
C GLY A 208 8.94 -18.18 -9.42
N ALA A 209 8.46 -17.18 -10.17
CA ALA A 209 7.22 -16.45 -9.82
C ALA A 209 5.93 -17.18 -10.26
N GLY A 210 6.05 -18.31 -10.96
CA GLY A 210 4.92 -18.96 -11.63
C GLY A 210 4.53 -18.25 -12.93
N ALA A 211 3.60 -18.84 -13.68
CA ALA A 211 3.18 -18.35 -14.99
C ALA A 211 2.53 -16.95 -14.97
N ALA A 212 1.86 -16.59 -13.87
CA ALA A 212 1.10 -15.36 -13.73
C ALA A 212 1.49 -14.53 -12.49
N GLY A 213 2.57 -14.90 -11.78
CA GLY A 213 3.03 -14.12 -10.63
C GLY A 213 3.64 -12.78 -11.02
N GLN A 214 3.52 -11.82 -10.11
CA GLN A 214 4.03 -10.45 -10.27
C GLN A 214 4.71 -9.98 -8.99
N SER A 215 5.76 -9.17 -9.13
CA SER A 215 6.33 -8.45 -7.98
C SER A 215 5.44 -7.26 -7.63
N GLY A 216 5.49 -6.84 -6.38
CA GLY A 216 4.84 -5.62 -5.92
C GLY A 216 5.43 -4.40 -6.61
N SER A 217 4.65 -3.34 -6.68
CA SER A 217 5.06 -2.05 -7.21
C SER A 217 5.08 -1.03 -6.08
N ALA A 218 6.09 -0.15 -6.08
CA ALA A 218 6.13 0.99 -5.17
C ALA A 218 4.98 1.96 -5.48
N ALA A 219 4.58 2.75 -4.49
CA ALA A 219 3.70 3.86 -4.75
C ALA A 219 4.40 4.81 -5.72
N SER A 220 3.67 5.27 -6.71
CA SER A 220 4.21 6.18 -7.72
C SER A 220 3.18 7.24 -8.08
N GLY A 221 3.66 8.44 -8.36
CA GLY A 221 2.80 9.60 -8.60
C GLY A 221 2.56 10.38 -7.31
N ASP A 222 2.36 11.68 -7.47
CA ASP A 222 1.88 12.55 -6.40
C ASP A 222 0.35 12.54 -6.39
N ALA A 223 -0.26 12.69 -5.21
CA ALA A 223 -1.68 12.97 -5.07
C ALA A 223 -2.09 14.09 -6.02
N ASP A 224 -2.94 13.77 -7.01
CA ASP A 224 -3.47 14.78 -7.90
C ASP A 224 -4.32 15.74 -7.07
N PRO A 225 -4.04 17.05 -7.09
CA PRO A 225 -4.91 18.10 -6.57
C PRO A 225 -6.40 17.98 -6.87
N ALA A 226 -6.73 17.39 -8.02
CA ALA A 226 -8.08 17.22 -8.51
C ALA A 226 -8.71 15.90 -8.02
N SER A 227 -7.97 15.01 -7.36
CA SER A 227 -8.49 13.77 -6.78
C SER A 227 -9.78 14.02 -5.98
N GLY A 228 -10.83 13.26 -6.30
CA GLY A 228 -12.16 13.42 -5.71
C GLY A 228 -13.06 14.45 -6.41
N LEU A 229 -12.56 15.20 -7.41
CA LEU A 229 -13.40 16.03 -8.27
C LEU A 229 -14.31 15.14 -9.13
N ARG A 230 -15.61 15.46 -9.11
CA ARG A 230 -16.62 14.80 -9.95
C ARG A 230 -17.25 15.85 -10.85
N ILE A 231 -17.14 15.63 -12.16
CA ILE A 231 -17.73 16.50 -13.17
C ILE A 231 -18.88 15.73 -13.81
N ARG A 232 -20.07 16.30 -13.79
CA ARG A 232 -21.23 15.76 -14.50
C ARG A 232 -21.43 16.55 -15.78
N ILE A 233 -21.34 15.85 -16.90
CA ILE A 233 -21.47 16.44 -18.23
C ILE A 233 -22.94 16.32 -18.65
N THR A 234 -23.69 17.41 -18.48
CA THR A 234 -25.08 17.51 -18.95
C THR A 234 -25.12 17.99 -20.40
N ASP A 235 -25.09 17.02 -21.32
CA ASP A 235 -25.34 17.13 -22.77
C ASP A 235 -24.30 17.89 -23.64
N GLY A 236 -24.24 17.54 -24.94
CA GLY A 236 -23.42 18.19 -25.98
C GLY A 236 -22.63 17.23 -26.91
N ASP A 237 -22.41 17.63 -28.16
CA ASP A 237 -21.67 16.91 -29.23
C ASP A 237 -20.23 16.56 -28.86
N VAL A 238 -19.73 15.35 -29.13
CA VAL A 238 -18.35 14.94 -28.78
C VAL A 238 -17.30 15.99 -29.19
N GLY A 239 -16.50 16.50 -28.23
CA GLY A 239 -15.52 17.56 -28.50
C GLY A 239 -14.92 18.20 -27.25
N ASN A 240 -13.99 19.15 -27.42
CA ASN A 240 -13.38 19.88 -26.31
C ASN A 240 -14.43 20.75 -25.58
N ARG A 241 -14.59 20.56 -24.26
CA ARG A 241 -15.62 21.20 -23.42
C ARG A 241 -15.14 22.44 -22.67
N GLY A 242 -13.95 22.93 -23.01
CA GLY A 242 -13.33 24.05 -22.31
C GLY A 242 -12.69 23.65 -20.98
N THR A 243 -12.20 24.65 -20.25
CA THR A 243 -11.44 24.48 -19.01
C THR A 243 -12.34 24.72 -17.80
N VAL A 244 -12.23 23.87 -16.77
CA VAL A 244 -12.88 24.08 -15.47
C VAL A 244 -11.86 24.64 -14.49
N ASP A 245 -12.08 25.88 -14.03
CA ASP A 245 -11.27 26.48 -12.97
C ASP A 245 -11.84 26.11 -11.59
N TYR A 246 -11.09 25.30 -10.84
CA TYR A 246 -11.44 24.88 -9.49
C TYR A 246 -10.67 25.69 -8.44
N PHE A 247 -11.40 26.35 -7.54
CA PHE A 247 -10.81 27.04 -6.39
C PHE A 247 -10.91 26.17 -5.14
N ARG A 248 -9.76 25.82 -4.55
CA ARG A 248 -9.71 25.13 -3.25
C ARG A 248 -10.27 26.04 -2.15
N GLY A 249 -11.32 25.57 -1.48
CA GLY A 249 -11.94 26.24 -0.36
C GLY A 249 -11.03 26.33 0.88
N VAL A 250 -11.41 27.18 1.84
CA VAL A 250 -10.64 27.43 3.07
C VAL A 250 -10.41 26.14 3.88
N ALA A 251 -11.38 25.21 3.89
CA ALA A 251 -11.26 23.93 4.59
C ALA A 251 -10.12 23.06 4.06
N SER A 252 -9.93 23.00 2.73
CA SER A 252 -8.82 22.24 2.12
C SER A 252 -7.45 22.83 2.50
N ARG A 253 -7.36 24.17 2.63
CA ARG A 253 -6.13 24.84 3.10
C ARG A 253 -5.84 24.51 4.56
N LEU A 254 -6.88 24.41 5.39
CA LEU A 254 -6.74 24.00 6.78
C LEU A 254 -6.25 22.55 6.89
N THR A 255 -6.81 21.63 6.10
CA THR A 255 -6.34 20.24 6.04
C THR A 255 -4.88 20.16 5.62
N ALA A 256 -4.48 20.85 4.56
CA ALA A 256 -3.08 20.87 4.12
C ALA A 256 -2.13 21.43 5.19
N LEU A 257 -2.56 22.44 5.95
CA LEU A 257 -1.78 22.96 7.08
C LEU A 257 -1.63 21.92 8.20
N ILE A 258 -2.73 21.25 8.56
CA ILE A 258 -2.73 20.17 9.56
C ILE A 258 -1.82 19.03 9.10
N ASP A 259 -1.94 18.57 7.85
CA ASP A 259 -1.10 17.51 7.30
C ASP A 259 0.38 17.91 7.29
N SER A 260 0.71 19.17 6.98
CA SER A 260 2.10 19.64 7.06
C SER A 260 2.67 19.67 8.48
N MET A 261 1.82 19.81 9.50
CA MET A 261 2.23 19.77 10.91
C MET A 261 2.36 18.34 11.44
N LEU A 262 1.51 17.42 10.99
CA LEU A 262 1.47 16.01 11.40
C LEU A 262 2.32 15.07 10.53
N GLY A 263 2.76 15.52 9.36
CA GLY A 263 3.55 14.72 8.42
C GLY A 263 4.87 14.23 9.01
N SER A 264 5.51 13.29 8.31
CA SER A 264 6.81 12.72 8.71
C SER A 264 7.88 13.79 8.94
N ASP A 265 7.91 14.85 8.13
CA ASP A 265 8.83 15.98 8.28
C ASP A 265 8.17 17.19 8.97
N GLY A 266 7.05 16.96 9.66
CA GLY A 266 6.28 17.99 10.32
C GLY A 266 6.95 18.55 11.58
N VAL A 267 6.48 19.72 12.01
CA VAL A 267 6.98 20.40 13.21
C VAL A 267 6.87 19.52 14.47
N LEU A 268 5.84 18.67 14.53
CA LEU A 268 5.65 17.74 15.65
C LEU A 268 6.69 16.61 15.66
N THR A 269 7.01 16.06 14.49
CA THR A 269 8.07 15.04 14.36
C THR A 269 9.42 15.63 14.72
N GLY A 270 9.76 16.82 14.19
CA GLY A 270 11.01 17.51 14.56
C GLY A 270 11.11 17.81 16.06
N ARG A 271 9.98 18.07 16.73
CA ARG A 271 9.96 18.19 18.21
C ARG A 271 10.18 16.84 18.89
N SER A 272 9.59 15.76 18.40
CA SER A 272 9.81 14.40 18.91
C SER A 272 11.28 13.99 18.78
N ASP A 273 11.90 14.25 17.64
CA ASP A 273 13.31 13.95 17.37
C ASP A 273 14.24 14.74 18.29
N SER A 274 13.96 16.03 18.47
CA SER A 274 14.72 16.87 19.41
C SER A 274 14.63 16.38 20.86
N LEU A 275 13.45 15.93 21.28
CA LEU A 275 13.25 15.34 22.61
C LEU A 275 13.97 13.99 22.75
N ASN A 276 13.95 13.15 21.72
CA ASN A 276 14.69 11.89 21.70
C ASN A 276 16.21 12.12 21.78
N ALA A 277 16.73 13.09 21.02
CA ALA A 277 18.14 13.50 21.09
C ALA A 277 18.51 14.14 22.44
N GLU A 278 17.56 14.79 23.12
CA GLU A 278 17.75 15.25 24.49
C GLU A 278 17.80 14.09 25.49
N LEU A 279 16.93 13.08 25.34
CA LEU A 279 16.96 11.87 26.16
C LEU A 279 18.29 11.12 26.01
N GLU A 280 18.82 11.00 24.79
CA GLU A 280 20.10 10.37 24.52
C GLU A 280 21.27 11.13 25.19
N ARG A 281 21.33 12.46 25.02
CA ARG A 281 22.32 13.29 25.72
C ARG A 281 22.20 13.20 27.25
N ILE A 282 20.99 13.04 27.79
CA ILE A 282 20.79 12.84 29.23
C ILE A 282 21.31 11.46 29.66
N ALA A 283 21.12 10.42 28.84
CA ALA A 283 21.65 9.09 29.10
C ALA A 283 23.18 9.10 29.14
N GLU A 284 23.84 9.76 28.19
CA GLU A 284 25.30 9.95 28.18
C GLU A 284 25.79 10.69 29.43
N LYS A 285 25.13 11.78 29.80
CA LYS A 285 25.46 12.53 31.03
C LYS A 285 25.34 11.68 32.29
N ARG A 286 24.41 10.72 32.33
CA ARG A 286 24.29 9.79 33.47
C ARG A 286 25.47 8.83 33.54
N VAL A 287 25.98 8.36 32.40
CA VAL A 287 27.17 7.51 32.33
C VAL A 287 28.41 8.26 32.80
N ASP A 288 28.65 9.48 32.27
CA ASP A 288 29.77 10.32 32.70
C ASP A 288 29.73 10.64 34.20
N LEU A 289 28.54 10.99 34.72
CA LEU A 289 28.36 11.24 36.14
C LEU A 289 28.67 9.99 36.99
N ALA A 290 28.24 8.80 36.55
CA ALA A 290 28.51 7.55 37.26
C ALA A 290 30.01 7.23 37.32
N GLU A 291 30.75 7.45 36.22
CA GLU A 291 32.20 7.29 36.19
C GLU A 291 32.90 8.27 37.13
N ARG A 292 32.47 9.52 37.12
CA ARG A 292 33.04 10.57 37.98
C ARG A 292 32.79 10.32 39.47
N LEU A 293 31.61 9.79 39.81
CA LEU A 293 31.28 9.34 41.17
C LEU A 293 32.19 8.18 41.59
N ALA A 294 32.39 7.18 40.74
CA ALA A 294 33.26 6.04 41.03
C ALA A 294 34.73 6.46 41.24
N LEU A 295 35.25 7.40 40.43
CA LEU A 295 36.59 7.97 40.62
C LEU A 295 36.70 8.73 41.95
N THR A 296 35.68 9.53 42.28
CA THR A 296 35.65 10.29 43.53
C THR A 296 35.61 9.37 44.75
N GLU A 297 34.83 8.29 44.68
CA GLU A 297 34.77 7.27 45.72
C GLU A 297 36.13 6.60 45.93
N ARG A 298 36.79 6.13 44.84
CA ARG A 298 38.13 5.53 44.94
C ARG A 298 39.15 6.50 45.56
N ARG A 299 39.10 7.77 45.16
CA ARG A 299 39.96 8.81 45.75
C ARG A 299 39.68 8.97 47.25
N LEU A 300 38.42 9.08 47.65
CA LEU A 300 38.04 9.19 49.06
C LEU A 300 38.46 7.96 49.88
N GLN A 301 38.29 6.75 49.35
CA GLN A 301 38.75 5.51 49.98
C GLN A 301 40.27 5.52 50.17
N SER A 302 41.05 5.94 49.16
CA SER A 302 42.51 6.04 49.26
C SER A 302 42.96 7.05 50.31
N SER A 303 42.32 8.23 50.38
CA SER A 303 42.59 9.23 51.42
C SER A 303 42.25 8.72 52.82
N PHE A 304 41.16 7.97 52.97
CA PHE A 304 40.76 7.37 54.24
C PHE A 304 41.78 6.33 54.73
N LEU A 305 42.22 5.43 53.84
CA LEU A 305 43.26 4.43 54.15
C LEU A 305 44.60 5.09 54.50
N ALA A 306 44.99 6.15 53.78
CA ALA A 306 46.20 6.91 54.10
C ALA A 306 46.12 7.55 55.50
N ASN A 307 44.98 8.12 55.85
CA ASN A 307 44.74 8.66 57.19
C ASN A 307 44.77 7.58 58.27
N GLU A 308 44.20 6.39 58.03
CA GLU A 308 44.30 5.25 58.95
C GLU A 308 45.75 4.81 59.19
N ILE A 309 46.58 4.76 58.14
CA ILE A 309 48.02 4.47 58.29
C ILE A 309 48.70 5.54 59.13
N ILE A 310 48.41 6.82 58.89
CA ILE A 310 48.96 7.93 59.68
C ILE A 310 48.53 7.83 61.15
N ILE A 311 47.26 7.53 61.42
CA ILE A 311 46.74 7.34 62.79
C ILE A 311 47.40 6.13 63.46
N SER A 312 47.56 5.02 62.73
CA SER A 312 48.25 3.82 63.22
C SER A 312 49.70 4.13 63.60
N ASN A 313 50.42 4.89 62.77
CA ASN A 313 51.78 5.34 63.04
C ASN A 313 51.83 6.31 64.24
N PHE A 314 50.86 7.22 64.38
CA PHE A 314 50.77 8.09 65.55
C PHE A 314 50.55 7.27 66.83
N ASN A 315 49.66 6.27 66.80
CA ASN A 315 49.42 5.37 67.93
C ASN A 315 50.67 4.55 68.27
N SER A 316 51.39 3.99 67.29
CA SER A 316 52.63 3.25 67.55
C SER A 316 53.73 4.15 68.14
N THR A 317 53.80 5.40 67.69
CA THR A 317 54.74 6.39 68.22
C THR A 317 54.35 6.81 69.63
N ALA A 318 53.05 7.01 69.90
CA ALA A 318 52.53 7.29 71.23
C ALA A 318 52.83 6.15 72.20
N SER A 319 52.57 4.89 71.82
CA SER A 319 52.92 3.72 72.63
C SER A 319 54.42 3.57 72.85
N PHE A 320 55.26 3.92 71.86
CA PHE A 320 56.72 3.95 72.06
C PHE A 320 57.13 5.00 73.09
N LEU A 321 56.61 6.23 73.00
CA LEU A 321 56.87 7.28 73.97
C LEU A 321 56.35 6.91 75.37
N GLU A 322 55.16 6.33 75.47
CA GLU A 322 54.61 5.79 76.72
C GLU A 322 55.47 4.65 77.30
N SER A 323 56.14 3.85 76.47
CA SER A 323 57.03 2.79 76.97
C SER A 323 58.41 3.29 77.41
N GLN A 324 58.88 4.42 76.84
CA GLN A 324 60.16 5.04 77.17
C GLN A 324 60.07 5.93 78.41
N LEU A 325 58.91 6.54 78.67
CA LEU A 325 58.66 7.38 79.85
C LEU A 325 58.91 6.63 81.19
N PRO A 326 58.40 5.41 81.41
CA PRO A 326 58.72 4.59 82.58
C PRO A 326 60.18 4.16 82.64
N MET A 327 60.83 3.91 81.49
CA MET A 327 62.26 3.58 81.48
C MET A 327 63.14 4.77 81.89
N LEU A 328 62.77 5.99 81.50
CA LEU A 328 63.41 7.22 81.96
C LEU A 328 63.09 7.51 83.43
N GLU A 329 61.86 7.26 83.88
CA GLU A 329 61.45 7.43 85.29
C GLU A 329 62.15 6.41 86.21
N ALA A 330 62.34 5.17 85.75
CA ALA A 330 63.13 4.14 86.43
C ALA A 330 64.64 4.43 86.44
N LEU A 331 65.15 5.23 85.48
CA LEU A 331 66.54 5.69 85.47
C LEU A 331 66.77 6.86 86.44
N VAL A 332 65.76 7.69 86.65
CA VAL A 332 65.81 8.86 87.55
C VAL A 332 65.47 8.50 89.01
N THR A 333 64.81 7.37 89.27
CA THR A 333 64.63 6.84 90.64
C THR A 333 65.79 5.90 90.99
N PRO A 334 66.77 6.33 91.81
CA PRO A 334 67.90 5.48 92.16
C PRO A 334 67.39 4.32 93.02
N ASN A 335 67.56 3.10 92.50
CA ASN A 335 67.24 1.86 93.17
C ASN A 335 68.05 1.76 94.49
N ARG A 336 67.44 2.15 95.61
CA ARG A 336 67.99 1.96 96.96
C ARG A 336 67.93 0.46 97.29
N LYS A 337 69.09 -0.19 97.10
CA LYS A 337 69.63 -1.38 97.78
C LYS A 337 68.65 -2.36 98.44
N LYS A 338 68.85 -3.65 98.17
CA LYS A 338 69.52 -4.55 99.11
C LYS A 338 70.29 -5.64 98.37
#